data_AF-A0A4P8PPT8-F1
#
_entry.id   AF-A0A4P8PPT8-F1
#
_cell.length_a   1.000
_cell.length_b   1.000
_cell.length_c   1.000
_cell.angle_alpha   90.00
_cell.angle_beta   90.00
_cell.angle_gamma   90.00
#
_symmetry.space_group_name_H-M   'P 1'
#
loop_
_entity.id
_entity.type
_entity.pdbx_description
1 polymer ?
#
loop_
_entity_poly.entity_id
_entity_poly.type
_entity_poly.pdbx_seq_one_letter_code
_entity_poly.pdbx_strand_id
1 'polypeptide(L)'
;MTIGKSAADSRTRHYLHYFSRYVTACASGLLIAGSIVLATPGTASACSCVSSETPEEAVSHASAVFVARATDKVSDGFTDTYEFEDSQVFEGDVSSTTTVGTLSNGNGCGTSYQIGDEYLLFVSKPYDVDAAWEGHACGPYTGAPFDIRSVTEKVYGPPHPPREAAPTAAISWQTRMTAALPTPVLAIAGLALVGLIGWSALVFRRRR
;
A
#
# COMPACT_ATOMS: atom_id res chain seq x y z
N MET A 1 69.45 -37.17 23.72
CA MET A 1 69.17 -35.88 24.39
C MET A 1 68.22 -35.12 23.48
N THR A 2 66.92 -35.31 23.72
CA THR A 2 65.85 -34.76 22.88
C THR A 2 64.70 -34.52 23.83
N ILE A 3 64.19 -33.29 23.89
CA ILE A 3 62.82 -32.89 24.20
C ILE A 3 62.84 -31.36 24.36
N GLY A 4 62.01 -30.66 23.57
CA GLY A 4 61.82 -29.21 23.76
C GLY A 4 61.24 -28.46 22.57
N LYS A 5 60.25 -28.99 21.85
CA LYS A 5 59.57 -28.23 20.78
C LYS A 5 58.14 -28.72 20.55
N SER A 6 57.24 -28.55 21.52
CA SER A 6 55.82 -28.90 21.29
C SER A 6 54.79 -28.24 22.22
N ALA A 7 55.07 -27.07 22.80
CA ALA A 7 54.10 -26.38 23.66
C ALA A 7 53.67 -24.98 23.17
N ALA A 8 54.38 -24.40 22.20
CA ALA A 8 54.10 -23.04 21.71
C ALA A 8 53.11 -22.98 20.52
N ASP A 9 52.79 -24.10 19.87
CA ASP A 9 52.02 -24.13 18.61
C ASP A 9 50.49 -24.27 18.81
N SER A 10 50.02 -24.83 19.93
CA SER A 10 48.58 -25.07 20.14
C SER A 10 47.81 -23.83 20.61
N ARG A 11 48.48 -22.89 21.29
CA ARG A 11 47.84 -21.73 21.90
C ARG A 11 47.56 -20.62 20.86
N THR A 12 48.42 -20.47 19.86
CA THR A 12 48.30 -19.48 18.77
C THR A 12 47.17 -19.82 17.79
N ARG A 13 46.92 -21.11 17.51
CA ARG A 13 45.81 -21.54 16.65
C ARG A 13 44.43 -21.20 17.25
N HIS A 14 44.28 -21.30 18.56
CA HIS A 14 43.02 -20.97 19.23
C HIS A 14 42.65 -19.47 19.12
N TYR A 15 43.63 -18.56 19.22
CA TYR A 15 43.40 -17.12 19.08
C TYR A 15 43.03 -16.72 17.65
N LEU A 16 43.66 -17.32 16.63
CA LEU A 16 43.36 -17.07 15.22
C LEU A 16 41.95 -17.53 14.82
N HIS A 17 41.49 -18.69 15.33
CA HIS A 17 40.13 -19.16 15.10
C HIS A 17 39.07 -18.34 15.86
N TYR A 18 39.39 -17.82 17.04
CA TYR A 18 38.48 -16.92 17.76
C TYR A 18 38.36 -15.57 17.02
N PHE A 19 39.48 -14.95 16.66
CA PHE A 19 39.52 -13.66 15.97
C PHE A 19 38.83 -13.70 14.60
N SER A 20 39.03 -14.78 13.82
CA SER A 20 38.35 -15.00 12.53
C SER A 20 36.83 -15.09 12.69
N ARG A 21 36.31 -15.73 13.76
CA ARG A 21 34.87 -15.84 14.01
C ARG A 21 34.23 -14.51 14.42
N TYR A 22 34.94 -13.69 15.20
CA TYR A 22 34.46 -12.34 15.55
C TYR A 22 34.49 -11.37 14.37
N VAL A 23 35.55 -11.39 13.55
CA VAL A 23 35.63 -10.54 12.34
C VAL A 23 34.54 -10.91 11.34
N THR A 24 34.28 -12.20 11.12
CA THR A 24 33.21 -12.66 10.21
C THR A 24 31.81 -12.30 10.73
N ALA A 25 31.58 -12.39 12.04
CA ALA A 25 30.31 -12.01 12.67
C ALA A 25 30.05 -10.49 12.60
N CYS A 26 31.07 -9.67 12.82
CA CYS A 26 30.96 -8.21 12.69
C CYS A 26 30.75 -7.77 11.24
N ALA A 27 31.44 -8.40 10.28
CA ALA A 27 31.28 -8.10 8.86
C ALA A 27 29.89 -8.43 8.32
N SER A 28 29.30 -9.55 8.77
CA SER A 28 27.92 -9.92 8.40
C SER A 28 26.88 -9.04 9.08
N GLY A 29 27.09 -8.60 10.32
CA GLY A 29 26.22 -7.63 10.99
C GLY A 29 26.19 -6.26 10.31
N LEU A 30 27.35 -5.76 9.86
CA LEU A 30 27.44 -4.49 9.12
C LEU A 30 26.81 -4.55 7.74
N LEU A 31 26.89 -5.69 7.04
CA LEU A 31 26.23 -5.86 5.74
C LEU A 31 24.70 -5.86 5.87
N ILE A 32 24.14 -6.50 6.91
CA ILE A 32 22.69 -6.52 7.19
C ILE A 32 22.20 -5.12 7.64
N ALA A 33 22.95 -4.44 8.51
CA ALA A 33 22.61 -3.08 8.93
C ALA A 33 22.69 -2.06 7.79
N GLY A 34 23.65 -2.23 6.87
CA GLY A 34 23.80 -1.39 5.69
C GLY A 34 22.70 -1.56 4.64
N SER A 35 22.05 -2.73 4.56
CA SER A 35 20.99 -2.97 3.57
C SER A 35 19.67 -2.28 3.92
N ILE A 36 19.46 -1.92 5.19
CA ILE A 36 18.19 -1.31 5.66
C ILE A 36 18.09 0.17 5.28
N VAL A 37 19.21 0.86 5.04
CA VAL A 37 19.25 2.32 4.81
C VAL A 37 18.89 2.70 3.36
N LEU A 38 18.93 1.76 2.40
CA LEU A 38 18.66 2.06 0.98
C LEU A 38 17.18 1.93 0.55
N ALA A 39 16.29 1.59 1.47
CA ALA A 39 14.86 1.45 1.20
C ALA A 39 14.05 2.71 1.56
N THR A 40 14.63 3.91 1.45
CA THR A 40 13.82 5.13 1.42
C THR A 40 13.28 5.30 0.00
N PRO A 41 11.99 5.06 -0.26
CA PRO A 41 11.42 5.35 -1.57
C PRO A 41 11.62 6.85 -1.84
N GLY A 42 12.42 7.15 -2.86
CA GLY A 42 12.57 8.52 -3.34
C GLY A 42 11.20 9.01 -3.80
N THR A 43 10.81 10.21 -3.37
CA THR A 43 9.59 10.88 -3.82
C THR A 43 9.76 11.29 -5.28
N ALA A 44 9.41 10.41 -6.21
CA ALA A 44 9.24 10.78 -7.61
C ALA A 44 7.91 11.53 -7.75
N SER A 45 7.96 12.83 -8.06
CA SER A 45 6.76 13.59 -8.41
C SER A 45 6.42 13.25 -9.87
N ALA A 46 5.59 12.23 -10.07
CA ALA A 46 5.26 11.70 -11.40
C ALA A 46 3.96 12.28 -11.97
N CYS A 47 3.21 13.06 -11.19
CA CYS A 47 1.90 13.55 -11.60
C CYS A 47 1.99 14.81 -12.44
N SER A 48 2.15 14.63 -13.74
CA SER A 48 1.78 15.63 -14.74
C SER A 48 0.42 15.22 -15.31
N CYS A 49 -0.67 15.69 -14.70
CA CYS A 49 -2.00 15.47 -15.25
C CYS A 49 -2.06 16.04 -16.68
N VAL A 50 -2.63 15.27 -17.60
CA VAL A 50 -2.85 15.76 -18.96
C VAL A 50 -3.95 16.81 -18.92
N SER A 51 -3.71 17.95 -19.55
CA SER A 51 -4.73 18.98 -19.71
C SER A 51 -5.71 18.54 -20.79
N SER A 52 -7.00 18.51 -20.48
CA SER A 52 -8.05 18.33 -21.48
C SER A 52 -8.25 19.61 -22.28
N GLU A 53 -8.49 19.50 -23.59
CA GLU A 53 -8.74 20.66 -24.45
C GLU A 53 -10.17 21.18 -24.27
N THR A 54 -11.09 20.31 -23.88
CA THR A 54 -12.51 20.63 -23.67
C THR A 54 -13.04 20.09 -22.33
N PRO A 55 -14.07 20.73 -21.73
CA PRO A 55 -14.74 20.20 -20.54
C PRO A 55 -15.33 18.80 -20.76
N GLU A 56 -15.87 18.53 -21.94
CA GLU A 56 -16.46 17.23 -22.28
C GLU A 56 -15.41 16.12 -22.30
N GLU A 57 -14.22 16.40 -22.84
CA GLU A 57 -13.11 15.46 -22.82
C GLU A 57 -12.67 15.14 -21.39
N ALA A 58 -12.61 16.16 -20.51
CA ALA A 58 -12.18 16.01 -19.12
C ALA A 58 -13.04 15.00 -18.32
N VAL A 59 -14.34 14.93 -18.62
CA VAL A 59 -15.26 14.00 -17.94
C VAL A 59 -15.33 12.63 -18.61
N SER A 60 -14.94 12.50 -19.88
CA SER A 60 -15.22 11.32 -20.72
C SER A 60 -14.38 10.07 -20.43
N HIS A 61 -13.28 10.19 -19.69
CA HIS A 61 -12.31 9.11 -19.49
C HIS A 61 -12.60 8.20 -18.28
N ALA A 62 -13.62 8.51 -17.49
CA ALA A 62 -13.95 7.75 -16.29
C ALA A 62 -14.57 6.39 -16.64
N SER A 63 -14.23 5.37 -15.85
CA SER A 63 -14.86 4.04 -15.94
C SER A 63 -16.20 3.98 -15.21
N ALA A 64 -16.37 4.81 -14.18
CA ALA A 64 -17.64 5.04 -13.52
C ALA A 64 -17.70 6.49 -13.03
N VAL A 65 -18.92 7.04 -13.03
CA VAL A 65 -19.19 8.41 -12.59
C VAL A 65 -20.43 8.41 -11.71
N PHE A 66 -20.29 8.89 -10.48
CA PHE A 66 -21.38 8.85 -9.50
C PHE A 66 -21.22 9.94 -8.43
N VAL A 67 -22.34 10.34 -7.84
CA VAL A 67 -22.39 11.22 -6.68
C VAL A 67 -22.48 10.36 -5.43
N ALA A 68 -21.57 10.59 -4.49
CA ALA A 68 -21.54 9.84 -3.26
C ALA A 68 -20.95 10.63 -2.11
N ARG A 69 -21.33 10.22 -0.91
CA ARG A 69 -20.84 10.79 0.34
C ARG A 69 -19.81 9.87 0.96
N ALA A 70 -18.66 10.39 1.33
CA ALA A 70 -17.63 9.60 2.00
C ALA A 70 -18.09 9.30 3.44
N THR A 71 -18.12 8.03 3.83
CA THR A 71 -18.67 7.59 5.13
C THR A 71 -17.63 6.98 6.06
N ASP A 72 -16.61 6.31 5.51
CA ASP A 72 -15.51 5.72 6.29
C ASP A 72 -14.18 5.77 5.53
N LYS A 73 -13.07 5.62 6.26
CA LYS A 73 -11.71 5.56 5.69
C LYS A 73 -10.86 4.55 6.45
N VAL A 74 -10.10 3.76 5.69
CA VAL A 74 -8.99 2.95 6.20
C VAL A 74 -7.73 3.29 5.41
N SER A 75 -6.60 3.37 6.10
CA SER A 75 -5.29 3.61 5.48
C SER A 75 -4.35 2.49 5.89
N ASP A 76 -3.62 1.92 4.93
CA ASP A 76 -2.55 0.93 5.18
C ASP A 76 -1.15 1.58 5.17
N GLY A 77 -1.10 2.91 5.05
CA GLY A 77 0.13 3.71 4.97
C GLY A 77 0.65 3.95 3.55
N PHE A 78 0.18 3.19 2.57
CA PHE A 78 0.50 3.37 1.15
C PHE A 78 -0.72 3.77 0.32
N THR A 79 -1.87 3.22 0.67
CA THR A 79 -3.17 3.43 0.04
C THR A 79 -4.21 3.81 1.09
N ASP A 80 -5.06 4.77 0.72
CA ASP A 80 -6.26 5.13 1.44
C ASP A 80 -7.47 4.52 0.73
N THR A 81 -8.26 3.73 1.44
CA THR A 81 -9.54 3.21 0.97
C THR A 81 -10.67 3.94 1.68
N TYR A 82 -11.54 4.55 0.89
CA TYR A 82 -12.72 5.27 1.37
C TYR A 82 -13.97 4.46 1.05
N GLU A 83 -14.89 4.40 2.01
CA GLU A 83 -16.25 3.93 1.77
C GLU A 83 -17.13 5.10 1.38
N PHE A 84 -17.99 4.86 0.41
CA PHE A 84 -18.91 5.83 -0.15
C PHE A 84 -20.34 5.30 -0.11
N GLU A 85 -21.26 6.15 0.30
CA GLU A 85 -22.70 5.93 0.18
C GLU A 85 -23.19 6.66 -1.08
N ASP A 86 -23.57 5.88 -2.09
CA ASP A 86 -23.85 6.36 -3.44
C ASP A 86 -25.31 6.81 -3.57
N SER A 87 -25.52 8.04 -4.04
CA SER A 87 -26.85 8.64 -4.17
C SER A 87 -27.34 8.70 -5.61
N GLN A 88 -26.43 8.92 -6.57
CA GLN A 88 -26.74 9.10 -7.99
C GLN A 88 -25.63 8.53 -8.87
N VAL A 89 -25.95 7.79 -9.93
CA VAL A 89 -24.97 7.20 -10.86
C VAL A 89 -25.21 7.75 -12.26
N PHE A 90 -24.16 8.22 -12.91
CA PHE A 90 -24.17 8.68 -14.31
C PHE A 90 -23.67 7.61 -15.27
N GLU A 91 -22.63 6.87 -14.87
CA GLU A 91 -21.99 5.84 -15.68
C GLU A 91 -21.46 4.72 -14.78
N GLY A 92 -21.54 3.48 -15.26
CA GLY A 92 -20.98 2.31 -14.60
C GLY A 92 -21.96 1.55 -13.70
N ASP A 93 -21.57 0.34 -13.30
CA ASP A 93 -22.34 -0.54 -12.42
C ASP A 93 -21.94 -0.33 -10.96
N VAL A 94 -22.55 0.66 -10.33
CA VAL A 94 -22.25 1.08 -8.95
C VAL A 94 -23.41 0.70 -8.02
N SER A 95 -23.09 0.10 -6.87
CA SER A 95 -24.08 -0.28 -5.84
C SER A 95 -24.39 0.89 -4.91
N SER A 96 -25.26 0.74 -3.90
CA SER A 96 -25.54 1.83 -2.94
C SER A 96 -24.38 2.13 -1.99
N THR A 97 -23.43 1.20 -1.87
CA THR A 97 -22.24 1.35 -1.03
C THR A 97 -21.04 0.79 -1.77
N THR A 98 -20.03 1.63 -2.00
CA THR A 98 -18.86 1.26 -2.77
C THR A 98 -17.58 1.70 -2.07
N THR A 99 -16.45 1.13 -2.49
CA THR A 99 -15.13 1.57 -2.02
C THR A 99 -14.33 2.20 -3.15
N VAL A 100 -13.67 3.31 -2.84
CA VAL A 100 -12.72 3.97 -3.72
C VAL A 100 -11.37 3.98 -3.03
N GLY A 101 -10.40 3.30 -3.63
CA GLY A 101 -9.01 3.31 -3.21
C GLY A 101 -8.24 4.42 -3.91
N THR A 102 -7.24 4.97 -3.25
CA THR A 102 -6.34 5.96 -3.85
C THR A 102 -5.02 5.94 -3.10
N LEU A 103 -3.91 6.21 -3.78
CA LEU A 103 -2.61 6.24 -3.12
C LEU A 103 -2.59 7.33 -2.02
N SER A 104 -2.03 7.03 -0.85
CA SER A 104 -2.00 7.97 0.28
C SER A 104 -1.06 9.16 0.05
N ASN A 105 -0.24 9.12 -1.01
CA ASN A 105 0.68 10.20 -1.35
C ASN A 105 0.28 10.87 -2.68
N GLY A 106 0.36 12.21 -2.71
CA GLY A 106 0.10 12.99 -3.92
C GLY A 106 1.14 12.76 -5.04
N ASN A 107 2.30 12.19 -4.70
CA ASN A 107 3.36 11.88 -5.67
C ASN A 107 2.98 10.74 -6.62
N GLY A 108 2.13 9.80 -6.18
CA GLY A 108 1.53 8.74 -6.98
C GLY A 108 0.18 9.11 -7.61
N CYS A 109 -0.18 10.38 -7.58
CA CYS A 109 -1.44 10.91 -8.13
C CYS A 109 -2.66 10.49 -7.32
N GLY A 110 -2.40 10.13 -6.07
CA GLY A 110 -3.41 9.92 -5.07
C GLY A 110 -4.19 11.19 -4.75
N THR A 111 -5.46 11.01 -4.40
CA THR A 111 -6.36 12.08 -3.96
C THR A 111 -6.82 11.81 -2.54
N SER A 112 -7.56 12.73 -1.95
CA SER A 112 -8.09 12.58 -0.59
C SER A 112 -9.50 13.12 -0.50
N TYR A 113 -10.34 12.42 0.25
CA TYR A 113 -11.73 12.79 0.48
C TYR A 113 -11.96 13.05 1.96
N GLN A 114 -12.82 14.02 2.27
CA GLN A 114 -13.22 14.30 3.65
C GLN A 114 -14.46 13.48 3.99
N ILE A 115 -14.43 12.81 5.13
CA ILE A 115 -15.58 12.04 5.61
C ILE A 115 -16.73 12.99 5.95
N GLY A 116 -17.92 12.66 5.46
CA GLY A 116 -19.15 13.44 5.61
C GLY A 116 -19.49 14.30 4.39
N ASP A 117 -18.51 14.58 3.52
CA ASP A 117 -18.71 15.38 2.31
C ASP A 117 -19.24 14.55 1.15
N GLU A 118 -20.03 15.20 0.29
CA GLU A 118 -20.55 14.65 -0.96
C GLU A 118 -19.67 15.09 -2.14
N TYR A 119 -19.37 14.15 -3.04
CA TYR A 119 -18.50 14.34 -4.19
C TYR A 119 -19.15 13.79 -5.45
N LEU A 120 -18.94 14.48 -6.58
CA LEU A 120 -19.08 13.90 -7.91
C LEU A 120 -17.76 13.22 -8.28
N LEU A 121 -17.75 11.90 -8.28
CA LEU A 121 -16.57 11.08 -8.44
C LEU A 121 -16.41 10.63 -9.88
N PHE A 122 -15.17 10.72 -10.37
CA PHE A 122 -14.73 10.17 -11.66
C PHE A 122 -13.63 9.16 -11.36
N VAL A 123 -13.97 7.88 -11.47
CA VAL A 123 -13.09 6.80 -11.02
C VAL A 123 -12.74 5.84 -12.15
N SER A 124 -11.59 5.18 -12.02
CA SER A 124 -11.17 4.11 -12.92
C SER A 124 -11.38 2.74 -12.28
N LYS A 125 -11.26 1.69 -13.09
CA LYS A 125 -11.05 0.34 -12.58
C LYS A 125 -9.80 0.30 -11.69
N PRO A 126 -9.80 -0.54 -10.62
CA PRO A 126 -8.67 -0.67 -9.73
C PRO A 126 -7.46 -1.28 -10.46
N TYR A 127 -6.29 -0.68 -10.24
CA TYR A 127 -5.01 -1.12 -10.75
C TYR A 127 -4.00 -1.35 -9.61
N ASP A 128 -3.82 -0.34 -8.74
CA ASP A 128 -2.84 -0.37 -7.64
C ASP A 128 -3.49 -0.41 -6.24
N VAL A 129 -4.82 -0.51 -6.17
CA VAL A 129 -5.58 -0.43 -4.93
C VAL A 129 -6.49 -1.64 -4.72
N ASP A 130 -6.68 -2.05 -3.47
CA ASP A 130 -7.60 -3.13 -3.07
C ASP A 130 -8.99 -2.56 -2.74
N ALA A 131 -9.66 -2.00 -3.76
CA ALA A 131 -10.98 -1.39 -3.67
C ALA A 131 -11.80 -1.65 -4.95
N ALA A 132 -13.11 -1.38 -4.92
CA ALA A 132 -13.96 -1.56 -6.09
C ALA A 132 -13.59 -0.61 -7.24
N TRP A 133 -13.16 0.60 -6.89
CA TRP A 133 -12.75 1.63 -7.84
C TRP A 133 -11.48 2.33 -7.37
N GLU A 134 -10.82 3.02 -8.29
CA GLU A 134 -9.63 3.81 -8.01
C GLU A 134 -9.84 5.29 -8.34
N GLY A 135 -9.52 6.13 -7.36
CA GLY A 135 -9.60 7.59 -7.45
C GLY A 135 -8.23 8.21 -7.71
N HIS A 136 -8.18 9.19 -8.60
CA HIS A 136 -6.96 9.88 -9.02
C HIS A 136 -7.10 11.38 -8.90
N ALA A 137 -6.01 12.08 -8.60
CA ALA A 137 -5.98 13.54 -8.50
C ALA A 137 -6.11 14.27 -9.85
N CYS A 138 -5.93 13.55 -10.97
CA CYS A 138 -5.98 14.12 -12.31
C CYS A 138 -7.38 14.19 -12.94
N GLY A 139 -8.39 13.70 -12.23
CA GLY A 139 -9.78 13.82 -12.67
C GLY A 139 -10.34 15.24 -12.45
N PRO A 140 -11.41 15.60 -13.16
CA PRO A 140 -12.12 16.84 -12.89
C PRO A 140 -12.77 16.77 -11.49
N TYR A 141 -12.78 17.89 -10.77
CA TYR A 141 -13.28 17.99 -9.39
C TYR A 141 -14.23 19.18 -9.23
N THR A 142 -14.90 19.30 -8.09
CA THR A 142 -15.90 20.35 -7.78
C THR A 142 -15.35 21.79 -7.83
N GLY A 143 -14.04 21.98 -7.93
CA GLY A 143 -13.37 23.26 -8.15
C GLY A 143 -12.86 23.50 -9.57
N ALA A 144 -13.24 22.67 -10.54
CA ALA A 144 -12.95 22.89 -11.96
C ALA A 144 -13.52 24.25 -12.43
N PRO A 145 -12.91 24.91 -13.43
CA PRO A 145 -13.34 26.24 -13.91
C PRO A 145 -14.66 26.21 -14.70
N PHE A 146 -15.35 25.08 -14.74
CA PHE A 146 -16.62 24.87 -15.44
C PHE A 146 -17.60 24.11 -14.54
N ASP A 147 -18.88 24.17 -14.87
CA ASP A 147 -19.92 23.39 -14.20
C ASP A 147 -19.77 21.91 -14.57
N ILE A 148 -19.02 21.20 -13.74
CA ILE A 148 -18.69 19.79 -13.94
C ILE A 148 -19.94 18.93 -14.04
N ARG A 149 -20.97 19.19 -13.24
CA ARG A 149 -22.20 18.40 -13.24
C ARG A 149 -22.97 18.57 -14.54
N SER A 150 -23.15 19.82 -14.98
CA SER A 150 -23.84 20.11 -16.25
C SER A 150 -23.13 19.45 -17.44
N VAL A 151 -21.79 19.48 -17.45
CA VAL A 151 -20.99 18.81 -18.49
C VAL A 151 -21.12 17.29 -18.40
N THR A 152 -21.10 16.70 -17.20
CA THR A 152 -21.36 15.25 -17.00
C THR A 152 -22.73 14.85 -17.49
N GLU A 153 -23.78 15.61 -17.16
CA GLU A 153 -25.16 15.35 -17.62
C GLU A 153 -25.27 15.45 -19.15
N LYS A 154 -24.52 16.36 -19.76
CA LYS A 154 -24.45 16.49 -21.23
C LYS A 154 -23.76 15.28 -21.89
N VAL A 155 -22.74 14.71 -21.25
CA VAL A 155 -21.94 13.60 -21.81
C VAL A 155 -22.58 12.24 -21.55
N TYR A 156 -23.00 11.96 -20.31
CA TYR A 156 -23.52 10.65 -19.87
C TYR A 156 -25.05 10.59 -19.80
N GLY A 157 -25.73 11.74 -19.83
CA GLY A 157 -27.17 11.83 -19.61
C GLY A 157 -27.55 12.07 -18.14
N PRO A 158 -28.86 12.07 -17.82
CA PRO A 158 -29.32 12.28 -16.45
C PRO A 158 -28.93 11.12 -15.55
N PRO A 159 -28.67 11.37 -14.25
CA PRO A 159 -28.29 10.32 -13.33
C PRO A 159 -29.46 9.37 -13.05
N HIS A 160 -29.14 8.11 -12.77
CA HIS A 160 -30.06 7.08 -12.32
C HIS A 160 -29.70 6.62 -10.90
N PRO A 161 -30.61 5.95 -10.16
CA PRO A 161 -30.27 5.38 -8.85
C PRO A 161 -29.23 4.25 -8.97
N PRO A 162 -28.50 3.95 -7.89
CA PRO A 162 -27.58 2.81 -7.85
C PRO A 162 -28.28 1.48 -8.14
N ARG A 163 -27.57 0.53 -8.75
CA ARG A 163 -28.14 -0.78 -9.09
C ARG A 163 -27.98 -1.73 -7.91
N GLU A 164 -29.10 -2.20 -7.35
CA GLU A 164 -29.10 -3.14 -6.20
C GLU A 164 -28.36 -4.47 -6.47
N ALA A 165 -28.22 -4.87 -7.73
CA ALA A 165 -27.55 -6.10 -8.13
C ALA A 165 -26.01 -5.98 -8.28
N ALA A 166 -25.45 -4.76 -8.17
CA ALA A 166 -24.01 -4.58 -8.25
C ALA A 166 -23.33 -5.10 -6.95
N PRO A 167 -22.12 -5.68 -7.04
CA PRO A 167 -21.39 -6.13 -5.85
C PRO A 167 -21.18 -4.97 -4.87
N THR A 168 -21.65 -5.13 -3.63
CA THR A 168 -21.36 -4.19 -2.55
C THR A 168 -19.92 -4.36 -2.11
N ALA A 169 -19.16 -3.27 -2.16
CA ALA A 169 -17.82 -3.20 -1.59
C ALA A 169 -17.87 -2.26 -0.40
N ALA A 170 -17.71 -2.81 0.80
CA ALA A 170 -17.71 -2.07 2.05
C ALA A 170 -16.42 -2.36 2.82
N ILE A 171 -16.00 -1.40 3.64
CA ILE A 171 -14.86 -1.56 4.52
C ILE A 171 -15.24 -2.54 5.62
N SER A 172 -14.67 -3.74 5.54
CA SER A 172 -14.92 -4.82 6.49
C SER A 172 -13.96 -4.77 7.69
N TRP A 173 -14.26 -5.55 8.73
CA TRP A 173 -13.32 -5.74 9.84
C TRP A 173 -12.02 -6.42 9.38
N GLN A 174 -12.08 -7.29 8.36
CA GLN A 174 -10.89 -7.89 7.79
C GLN A 174 -9.99 -6.84 7.15
N THR A 175 -10.56 -5.91 6.38
CA THR A 175 -9.86 -4.78 5.75
C THR A 175 -9.11 -3.94 6.79
N ARG A 176 -9.73 -3.71 7.95
CA ARG A 176 -9.09 -3.00 9.07
C ARG A 176 -7.92 -3.77 9.68
N MET A 177 -8.03 -5.09 9.81
CA MET A 177 -6.94 -5.91 10.36
C MET A 177 -5.74 -5.99 9.43
N THR A 178 -5.97 -6.09 8.12
CA THR A 178 -4.90 -6.12 7.12
C THR A 178 -4.20 -4.77 7.00
N ALA A 179 -4.94 -3.66 7.07
CA ALA A 179 -4.37 -2.32 7.07
C ALA A 179 -3.52 -2.01 8.33
N ALA A 180 -3.91 -2.54 9.49
CA ALA A 180 -3.21 -2.29 10.76
C ALA A 180 -1.84 -2.99 10.88
N LEU A 181 -1.63 -4.10 10.15
CA LEU A 181 -0.41 -4.90 10.22
C LEU A 181 0.22 -4.96 8.82
N PRO A 182 1.14 -4.03 8.49
CA PRO A 182 1.77 -4.05 7.18
C PRO A 182 2.44 -5.41 6.97
N THR A 183 2.25 -5.99 5.78
CA THR A 183 2.83 -7.28 5.34
C THR A 183 4.29 -7.52 5.76
N PRO A 184 5.23 -6.55 5.70
CA PRO A 184 6.58 -6.76 6.20
C PRO A 184 6.67 -7.11 7.69
N VAL A 185 5.78 -6.58 8.53
CA VAL A 185 5.75 -6.89 9.98
C VAL A 185 5.36 -8.34 10.20
N LEU A 186 4.37 -8.84 9.45
CA LEU A 186 3.97 -10.25 9.50
C LEU A 186 5.09 -11.17 9.01
N ALA A 187 5.80 -10.79 7.94
CA ALA A 187 6.94 -11.54 7.44
C ALA A 187 8.08 -11.63 8.47
N ILE A 188 8.42 -10.52 9.14
CA ILE A 188 9.43 -10.49 10.20
C ILE A 188 9.02 -11.37 11.38
N ALA A 189 7.75 -11.28 11.82
CA ALA A 189 7.25 -12.11 12.91
C ALA A 189 7.30 -13.61 12.57
N GLY A 190 6.97 -13.98 11.33
CA GLY A 190 7.09 -15.35 10.84
C GLY A 190 8.53 -15.86 10.85
N LEU A 191 9.48 -15.07 10.34
CA LEU A 191 10.90 -15.41 10.35
C LEU A 191 11.46 -15.55 11.78
N ALA A 192 11.06 -14.67 12.70
CA ALA A 192 11.45 -14.75 14.11
C ALA A 192 10.94 -16.03 14.77
N LEU A 193 9.69 -16.42 14.53
CA LEU A 193 9.11 -17.67 15.03
C LEU A 193 9.84 -18.91 14.49
N VAL A 194 10.11 -18.96 13.18
CA VAL A 194 10.88 -20.05 12.58
C VAL A 194 12.29 -20.12 13.18
N GLY A 195 12.92 -18.98 13.40
CA GLY A 195 14.22 -18.89 14.09
C GLY A 195 14.17 -19.45 15.52
N LEU A 196 13.14 -19.10 16.30
CA LEU A 196 12.95 -19.59 17.67
C LEU A 196 12.66 -21.11 17.72
N ILE A 197 11.86 -21.62 16.79
CA ILE A 197 11.56 -23.05 16.67
C ILE A 197 12.84 -23.82 16.27
N GLY A 198 13.59 -23.31 15.29
CA GLY A 198 14.87 -23.91 14.90
C GLY A 198 15.89 -23.91 16.03
N TRP A 199 16.00 -22.81 16.77
CA TRP A 199 16.89 -22.67 17.93
C TRP A 199 16.51 -23.64 19.06
N SER A 200 15.23 -23.70 19.43
CA SER A 200 14.75 -24.60 20.48
C SER A 200 14.98 -26.07 20.12
N ALA A 201 14.72 -26.47 18.87
CA ALA A 201 15.02 -27.81 18.38
C ALA A 201 16.53 -28.15 18.43
N LEU A 202 17.40 -27.19 18.08
CA LEU A 202 18.85 -27.33 18.19
C LEU A 202 19.33 -27.46 19.63
N VAL A 203 18.79 -26.67 20.55
CA VAL A 203 19.11 -26.73 21.99
C VAL A 203 18.66 -28.06 22.59
N PHE A 204 17.46 -28.53 22.24
CA PHE A 204 16.97 -29.84 22.68
C PHE A 204 17.83 -30.99 22.14
N ARG A 205 18.28 -30.91 20.89
CA ARG A 205 19.20 -31.91 20.31
C ARG A 205 20.59 -31.93 20.94
N ARG A 206 21.09 -30.78 21.41
CA ARG A 206 22.40 -30.70 22.09
C ARG A 206 22.38 -31.15 23.55
N ARG A 207 21.20 -31.19 24.18
CA ARG A 207 21.03 -31.61 25.58
C ARG A 207 20.72 -33.11 25.75
N ARG A 208 20.43 -33.82 24.66
CA ARG A 208 20.38 -35.29 24.61
C ARG A 208 21.70 -35.84 24.13
#